data_AF-A0A8T5KVG2-F1
#
_entry.id   AF-A0A8T5KVG2-F1
#
_cell.length_a   1.000
_cell.length_b   1.000
_cell.length_c   1.000
_cell.angle_alpha   90.00
_cell.angle_beta   90.00
_cell.angle_gamma   90.00
#
_symmetry.space_group_name_H-M   'P 1'
#
loop_
_entity.id
_entity.type
_entity.pdbx_description
1 polymer ?
#
loop_
_entity_poly.entity_id
_entity_poly.type
_entity_poly.pdbx_seq_one_letter_code
_entity_poly.pdbx_strand_id
1 'polypeptide(L)'
;FHFYHPNQKGSASIKKVLPIFSKDVNYDDLVIGNGEDASISYLKSHFEDTPAEEKAKIREHLERYCELDTYAEILLVEGLEELVDGK
;
A
#
# COMPACT_ATOMS: atom_id res chain seq x y z
N PHE A 1 9.96 6.40 -18.08
CA PHE A 1 10.05 5.51 -16.90
C PHE A 1 11.47 5.01 -16.80
N HIS A 2 12.14 5.18 -15.65
CA HIS A 2 13.53 4.73 -15.44
C HIS A 2 13.62 3.24 -15.08
N PHE A 3 12.55 2.65 -14.57
CA PHE A 3 12.40 1.22 -14.32
C PHE A 3 11.07 0.72 -14.90
N TYR A 4 11.07 -0.45 -15.54
CA TYR A 4 9.86 -1.15 -15.96
C TYR A 4 10.12 -2.67 -16.03
N HIS A 5 9.31 -3.47 -15.35
CA HIS A 5 9.36 -4.93 -15.40
C HIS A 5 8.11 -5.49 -16.11
N PRO A 6 8.22 -6.54 -16.95
CA PRO A 6 7.06 -7.12 -17.65
C PRO A 6 5.88 -7.50 -16.76
N ASN A 7 6.13 -7.91 -15.52
CA ASN A 7 5.08 -8.25 -14.54
C ASN A 7 4.22 -7.06 -14.10
N GLN A 8 4.67 -5.81 -14.32
CA GLN A 8 3.88 -4.61 -14.05
C GLN A 8 2.62 -4.52 -14.92
N LYS A 9 2.64 -5.12 -16.12
CA LYS A 9 1.50 -5.18 -17.05
C LYS A 9 0.84 -3.80 -17.26
N GLY A 10 1.65 -2.76 -17.43
CA GLY A 10 1.20 -1.38 -17.64
C GLY A 10 0.77 -0.62 -16.37
N SER A 11 0.89 -1.21 -15.17
CA SER A 11 0.58 -0.55 -13.90
C SER A 11 1.83 -0.16 -13.12
N ALA A 12 1.86 1.07 -12.63
CA ALA A 12 2.88 1.56 -11.70
C ALA A 12 2.38 1.61 -10.24
N SER A 13 1.23 0.97 -9.93
CA SER A 13 0.74 0.92 -8.55
C SER A 13 1.66 0.09 -7.65
N ILE A 14 1.87 0.52 -6.41
CA ILE A 14 2.74 -0.15 -5.44
C ILE A 14 2.44 -1.65 -5.33
N LYS A 15 1.17 -2.04 -5.31
CA LYS A 15 0.73 -3.45 -5.28
C LYS A 15 1.11 -4.29 -6.50
N LYS A 16 1.29 -3.66 -7.66
CA LYS A 16 1.71 -4.34 -8.89
C LYS A 16 3.22 -4.35 -9.04
N VAL A 17 3.92 -3.42 -8.42
CA VAL A 17 5.38 -3.35 -8.45
C VAL A 17 6.03 -4.17 -7.32
N LEU A 18 5.48 -4.11 -6.12
CA LEU A 18 6.00 -4.79 -4.92
C LEU A 18 6.30 -6.29 -5.14
N PRO A 19 5.45 -7.09 -5.82
CA PRO A 19 5.73 -8.51 -6.05
C PRO A 19 6.97 -8.82 -6.88
N ILE A 20 7.58 -7.81 -7.53
CA ILE A 20 8.85 -7.95 -8.26
C ILE A 20 10.01 -8.06 -7.27
N PHE A 21 9.92 -7.38 -6.12
CA PHE A 21 11.00 -7.27 -5.13
C PHE A 21 10.73 -8.09 -3.87
N SER A 22 9.46 -8.29 -3.48
CA SER A 22 9.09 -9.13 -2.33
C SER A 22 7.82 -9.91 -2.61
N LYS A 23 7.88 -11.24 -2.42
CA LYS A 23 6.71 -12.13 -2.55
C LYS A 23 5.99 -12.37 -1.23
N ASP A 24 6.66 -12.06 -0.12
CA ASP A 24 6.17 -12.35 1.23
C ASP A 24 5.30 -11.21 1.77
N VAL A 25 5.39 -10.02 1.18
CA VAL A 25 4.63 -8.83 1.58
C VAL A 25 3.51 -8.58 0.58
N ASN A 26 2.26 -8.59 1.05
CA ASN A 26 1.06 -8.33 0.27
C ASN A 26 -0.02 -7.67 1.14
N TYR A 27 -1.11 -7.26 0.50
CA TYR A 27 -2.21 -6.50 1.12
C TYR A 27 -3.45 -7.35 1.41
N ASP A 28 -3.37 -8.68 1.25
CA ASP A 28 -4.55 -9.56 1.20
C ASP A 28 -5.24 -9.68 2.56
N ASP A 29 -4.50 -9.49 3.66
CA ASP A 29 -5.02 -9.54 5.04
C ASP A 29 -5.56 -8.19 5.53
N LEU A 30 -5.55 -7.13 4.71
CA LEU A 30 -6.03 -5.81 5.11
C LEU A 30 -7.52 -5.62 4.83
N VAL A 31 -8.24 -5.12 5.84
CA VAL A 31 -9.64 -4.68 5.69
C VAL A 31 -9.73 -3.50 4.72
N ILE A 32 -8.84 -2.52 4.86
CA ILE A 32 -8.66 -1.44 3.89
C ILE A 32 -7.48 -1.84 3.03
N GLY A 33 -7.79 -2.41 1.86
CA GLY A 33 -6.77 -2.97 0.99
C GLY A 33 -6.20 -1.94 0.04
N ASN A 34 -6.98 -0.97 -0.46
CA ASN A 34 -6.61 -0.12 -1.60
C ASN A 34 -6.83 1.38 -1.33
N GLY A 35 -6.22 2.23 -2.17
CA GLY A 35 -6.24 3.68 -1.98
C GLY A 35 -7.62 4.34 -2.13
N GLU A 36 -8.52 3.78 -2.93
CA GLU A 36 -9.90 4.27 -3.04
C GLU A 36 -10.67 3.99 -1.74
N ASP A 37 -10.61 2.75 -1.25
CA ASP A 37 -11.23 2.35 0.02
C ASP A 37 -10.66 3.14 1.20
N ALA A 38 -9.35 3.38 1.22
CA ALA A 38 -8.69 4.19 2.23
C ALA A 38 -9.22 5.63 2.23
N SER A 39 -9.34 6.24 1.04
CA SER A 39 -9.87 7.59 0.88
C SER A 39 -11.33 7.69 1.34
N ILE A 40 -12.17 6.74 0.93
CA ILE A 40 -13.59 6.68 1.32
C ILE A 40 -13.72 6.49 2.84
N SER A 41 -12.95 5.57 3.42
CA SER A 41 -12.98 5.28 4.86
C SER A 41 -12.55 6.50 5.67
N TYR A 42 -11.49 7.20 5.24
CA TYR A 42 -11.06 8.45 5.86
C TYR A 42 -12.14 9.53 5.81
N LEU A 43 -12.80 9.70 4.66
CA LEU A 43 -13.90 10.68 4.52
C LEU A 43 -15.06 10.34 5.47
N LYS A 44 -15.46 9.07 5.50
CA LYS A 44 -16.51 8.56 6.39
C LYS A 44 -16.18 8.80 7.88
N SER A 45 -14.94 8.59 8.30
CA SER A 45 -14.57 8.78 9.71
C SER A 45 -14.48 10.26 10.13
N HIS A 46 -14.31 11.19 9.19
CA HIS A 46 -14.10 12.62 9.49
C HIS A 46 -15.32 13.50 9.22
N PHE A 47 -16.11 13.20 8.20
CA PHE A 47 -17.14 14.11 7.69
C PHE A 47 -18.58 13.58 7.83
N GLU A 48 -18.74 12.27 8.02
CA GLU A 48 -20.06 11.66 8.26
C GLU A 48 -20.35 11.54 9.76
N ASP A 49 -21.64 11.40 10.10
CA ASP A 49 -22.12 11.12 11.46
C ASP A 49 -21.87 9.65 11.83
N THR A 50 -20.60 9.27 11.82
CA THR A 50 -20.12 7.91 12.12
C THR A 50 -19.96 7.76 13.64
N PRO A 51 -20.52 6.69 14.26
CA PRO A 51 -20.33 6.43 15.69
C PRO A 51 -18.86 6.36 16.09
N ALA A 52 -18.55 6.79 17.32
CA ALA A 52 -17.16 6.86 17.80
C ALA A 52 -16.42 5.51 17.75
N GLU A 53 -17.12 4.41 18.06
CA GLU A 53 -16.56 3.05 17.97
C GLU A 53 -16.17 2.68 16.52
N GLU A 54 -17.00 3.06 15.55
CA GLU A 54 -16.74 2.80 14.14
C GLU A 54 -15.61 3.69 13.60
N LYS A 55 -15.54 4.96 14.03
CA LYS A 55 -14.40 5.84 13.74
C LYS A 55 -13.08 5.25 14.25
N ALA A 56 -13.07 4.65 15.45
CA ALA A 56 -11.90 3.99 16.01
C ALA A 56 -11.45 2.79 15.17
N LYS A 57 -12.40 1.93 14.74
CA LYS A 57 -12.10 0.79 13.85
C LYS A 57 -11.56 1.23 12.48
N ILE A 58 -12.18 2.24 11.87
CA ILE A 58 -11.69 2.81 10.61
C ILE A 58 -10.25 3.30 10.77
N ARG A 59 -9.97 4.02 11.84
CA ARG A 59 -8.64 4.53 12.12
C ARG A 59 -7.61 3.40 12.26
N GLU A 60 -7.92 2.36 13.02
CA GLU A 60 -7.03 1.19 13.18
C GLU A 60 -6.72 0.54 11.83
N HIS A 61 -7.72 0.34 10.97
CA HIS A 61 -7.52 -0.23 9.64
C HIS A 61 -6.72 0.68 8.71
N LEU A 62 -6.93 2.00 8.79
CA LEU A 62 -6.15 2.99 8.03
C LEU A 62 -4.69 3.02 8.50
N GLU A 63 -4.44 2.98 9.80
CA GLU A 63 -3.08 2.94 10.36
C GLU A 63 -2.33 1.71 9.86
N ARG A 64 -2.98 0.54 9.86
CA ARG A 64 -2.38 -0.69 9.32
C ARG A 64 -2.08 -0.62 7.83
N TYR A 65 -2.98 -0.03 7.05
CA TYR A 65 -2.77 0.19 5.62
C TYR A 65 -1.57 1.14 5.35
N CYS A 66 -1.51 2.28 6.06
CA CYS A 66 -0.43 3.25 5.92
C CYS A 66 0.93 2.69 6.36
N GLU A 67 0.96 1.87 7.42
CA GLU A 67 2.17 1.18 7.87
C GLU A 67 2.70 0.26 6.76
N LEU A 68 1.81 -0.53 6.14
CA LEU A 68 2.20 -1.44 5.07
C LEU A 68 2.65 -0.70 3.81
N ASP A 69 1.97 0.38 3.41
CA ASP A 69 2.39 1.22 2.28
C ASP A 69 3.80 1.78 2.51
N THR A 70 4.07 2.28 3.71
CA THR A 70 5.41 2.80 4.06
C THR A 70 6.47 1.70 3.98
N TYR A 71 6.18 0.51 4.52
CA TYR A 71 7.11 -0.61 4.48
C TYR A 71 7.34 -1.11 3.04
N ALA A 72 6.29 -1.16 2.22
CA ALA A 72 6.38 -1.53 0.82
C ALA A 72 7.27 -0.54 0.03
N GLU A 73 7.21 0.77 0.31
CA GLU A 73 8.09 1.76 -0.30
C GLU A 73 9.57 1.52 0.04
N ILE A 74 9.89 1.14 1.28
CA ILE A 74 11.26 0.78 1.68
C ILE A 74 11.77 -0.40 0.84
N LEU A 75 10.98 -1.48 0.74
CA LEU A 75 11.35 -2.65 -0.06
C LEU A 75 11.53 -2.33 -1.54
N LEU A 76 10.74 -1.41 -2.08
CA LEU A 76 10.90 -0.94 -3.46
C LEU A 76 12.21 -0.18 -3.65
N VAL A 77 12.56 0.71 -2.72
CA VAL A 77 13.82 1.48 -2.79
C VAL A 77 15.01 0.53 -2.69
N GLU A 78 15.02 -0.36 -1.69
CA GLU A 78 16.10 -1.36 -1.51
C GLU A 78 16.27 -2.23 -2.76
N GLY A 79 15.17 -2.76 -3.30
CA GLY A 79 15.22 -3.58 -4.51
C GLY A 79 15.67 -2.80 -5.76
N LEU A 80 15.34 -1.51 -5.87
CA LEU A 80 15.83 -0.66 -6.96
C LEU A 80 17.32 -0.33 -6.81
N GLU A 81 17.81 -0.11 -5.58
CA GLU A 81 19.23 0.09 -5.30
C GLU A 81 20.05 -1.14 -5.66
N GLU A 82 19.60 -2.35 -5.31
CA GLU A 82 20.25 -3.61 -5.69
C GLU A 82 20.42 -3.76 -7.21
N LEU A 83 19.39 -3.39 -7.99
CA LEU A 83 19.43 -3.43 -9.45
C LEU A 83 20.45 -2.46 -10.07
N VAL A 84 20.70 -1.32 -9.42
CA VAL A 84 21.65 -0.30 -9.89
C VAL A 84 23.08 -0.67 -9.47
N ASP A 85 23.25 -1.16 -8.24
CA ASP A 85 24.55 -1.52 -7.67
C ASP A 85 25.10 -2.84 -8.23
N GLY A 86 24.33 -3.56 -9.04
CA GLY A 86 24.77 -4.76 -9.77
C GLY A 86 25.07 -5.95 -8.86
N LYS A 87 24.41 -6.04 -7.71
CA LYS A 87 24.45 -7.21 -6.83
C LYS A 87 23.42 -8.26 -7.23
#